data_AF-A0A3R7M5B2-F1
#
_entry.id   AF-A0A3R7M5B2-F1
#
_cell.length_a   1.000
_cell.length_b   1.000
_cell.length_c   1.000
_cell.angle_alpha   90.00
_cell.angle_beta   90.00
_cell.angle_gamma   90.00
#
_symmetry.space_group_name_H-M   'P 1'
#
loop_
_entity.id
_entity.type
_entity.pdbx_description
1 polymer ?
#
loop_
_entity_poly.entity_id
_entity_poly.type
_entity_poly.pdbx_seq_one_letter_code
_entity_poly.pdbx_strand_id
1 'polypeptide(L)'
;MSGKRDKAQKKIARCLAILQRDLPDIQPSETPTKFLFIGNAGLTTNADESSLVELITRTGTSLEAIMLIPGKQYSFACFASEDQAKQAFESAHGQMDSPGASSPVYMAYVDKVPPKPAEQLTPPPGLQIVENFISEDEENMLMNLIDWGEKPGDKAEGSLLKHRQVRHFGYEFKYGSNSVDKDNPLPFGIPEALNGIVRRIVEQGWMPVPPDQLTVNRYLPGQGIPPHVDTHRSFTDEILSLSTGGGVIMDFRLGVSEKQQHHTMYLPSRSLCVMAGPARYEWTHGICPRMTDVVSGKNGIAGLHLCPRQERISFTFRKVREGECNCGNRRVCDSAIQNSGYDPNKGAASSDSISDDIQAMRLEQQHVLQVYDQIAGHFSATRYKPWPNVLEFVNSLPLGAALLDVGCGNGKYLGHNEKIFQMGCDTSYELVKICNTRGFEVLTSNCLQLPFRDSTFDAVICIAVIHHLASEERRLASLKEMARVLRIGGQGLVYVWAMEQQRGKKKSAYLKQNKANRKDEGHGEYVGANATSDMDTESGKSDSFSSGLKKELIDASSSFTSSKWVKSHLQ
;
A
#
# COMPACT_ATOMS: atom_id res chain seq x y z
N MET A 1 48.16 5.03 2.71
CA MET A 1 47.26 4.06 3.40
C MET A 1 46.33 4.70 4.45
N SER A 2 46.66 5.85 5.06
CA SER A 2 45.84 6.49 6.11
C SER A 2 44.41 6.89 5.68
N GLY A 3 44.22 7.46 4.47
CA GLY A 3 42.90 7.95 4.03
C GLY A 3 41.82 6.88 3.74
N LYS A 4 42.19 5.62 3.50
CA LYS A 4 41.21 4.53 3.31
C LYS A 4 40.64 4.03 4.64
N ARG A 5 41.47 3.96 5.70
CA ARG A 5 41.03 3.55 7.06
C ARG A 5 40.02 4.53 7.65
N ASP A 6 40.28 5.84 7.52
CA ASP A 6 39.38 6.88 8.03
C ASP A 6 38.01 6.89 7.30
N LYS A 7 37.99 6.57 6.00
CA LYS A 7 36.74 6.43 5.22
C LYS A 7 35.93 5.20 5.64
N ALA A 8 36.59 4.06 5.91
CA ALA A 8 35.92 2.85 6.37
C ALA A 8 35.32 3.04 7.78
N GLN A 9 36.06 3.68 8.70
CA GLN A 9 35.59 4.01 10.04
C GLN A 9 34.35 4.92 10.02
N LYS A 10 34.35 5.97 9.18
CA LYS A 10 33.16 6.84 9.01
C LYS A 10 31.96 6.10 8.42
N LYS A 11 32.20 5.12 7.55
CA LYS A 11 31.13 4.32 6.92
C LYS A 11 30.54 3.32 7.90
N ILE A 12 31.37 2.58 8.64
CA ILE A 12 30.87 1.64 9.64
C ILE A 12 30.12 2.35 10.77
N ALA A 13 30.57 3.53 11.21
CA ALA A 13 29.83 4.33 12.20
C ALA A 13 28.40 4.68 11.74
N ARG A 14 28.21 4.97 10.46
CA ARG A 14 26.86 5.19 9.89
C ARG A 14 26.04 3.91 9.86
N CYS A 15 26.64 2.79 9.46
CA CYS A 15 25.97 1.50 9.45
C CYS A 15 25.55 1.05 10.86
N LEU A 16 26.40 1.27 11.86
CA LEU A 16 26.10 0.98 13.26
C LEU A 16 25.04 1.92 13.84
N ALA A 17 25.00 3.19 13.45
CA ALA A 17 23.90 4.09 13.83
C ALA A 17 22.55 3.62 13.26
N ILE A 18 22.55 3.06 12.04
CA ILE A 18 21.36 2.43 11.44
C ILE A 18 20.99 1.17 12.23
N LEU A 19 21.96 0.31 12.57
CA LEU A 19 21.72 -0.88 13.39
C LEU A 19 21.09 -0.50 14.74
N GLN A 20 21.65 0.46 15.47
CA GLN A 20 21.16 0.86 16.78
C GLN A 20 19.72 1.41 16.73
N ARG A 21 19.38 2.13 15.66
CA ARG A 21 18.02 2.63 15.45
C ARG A 21 17.04 1.50 15.11
N ASP A 22 17.48 0.55 14.30
CA ASP A 22 16.62 -0.48 13.73
C ASP A 22 16.44 -1.69 14.67
N LEU A 23 17.48 -2.06 15.43
CA LEU A 23 17.55 -3.20 16.34
C LEU A 23 18.36 -2.80 17.60
N PRO A 24 17.77 -1.99 18.51
CA PRO A 24 18.48 -1.43 19.65
C PRO A 24 18.97 -2.46 20.66
N ASP A 25 18.49 -3.71 20.58
CA ASP A 25 18.91 -4.79 21.47
C ASP A 25 20.27 -5.40 21.09
N ILE A 26 20.70 -5.27 19.84
CA ILE A 26 21.97 -5.83 19.35
C ILE A 26 23.06 -4.77 19.48
N GLN A 27 24.09 -5.07 20.26
CA GLN A 27 25.17 -4.13 20.53
C GLN A 27 26.42 -4.46 19.70
N PRO A 28 27.11 -3.45 19.14
CA PRO A 28 28.44 -3.63 18.60
C PRO A 28 29.41 -4.12 19.69
N SER A 29 30.29 -5.05 19.34
CA SER A 29 31.35 -5.55 20.21
C SER A 29 32.71 -5.01 19.77
N GLU A 30 33.50 -4.53 20.73
CA GLU A 30 34.89 -4.11 20.47
C GLU A 30 35.84 -5.30 20.35
N THR A 31 35.50 -6.42 20.99
CA THR A 31 36.23 -7.69 20.87
C THR A 31 35.60 -8.59 19.80
N PRO A 32 36.39 -9.42 19.11
CA PRO A 32 35.85 -10.41 18.19
C PRO A 32 34.78 -11.28 18.85
N THR A 33 33.69 -11.50 18.12
CA THR A 33 32.67 -12.50 18.46
C THR A 33 32.48 -13.40 17.25
N LYS A 34 31.80 -14.52 17.42
CA LYS A 34 31.42 -15.38 16.30
C LYS A 34 30.30 -14.78 15.41
N PHE A 35 29.87 -13.55 15.69
CA PHE A 35 28.77 -12.88 15.01
C PHE A 35 29.26 -11.60 14.33
N LEU A 36 28.92 -11.46 13.05
CA LEU A 36 29.20 -10.25 12.29
C LEU A 36 27.92 -9.60 11.81
N PHE A 37 27.82 -8.30 12.03
CA PHE A 37 27.00 -7.41 11.21
C PHE A 37 27.74 -7.13 9.90
N ILE A 38 27.04 -7.22 8.77
CA ILE A 38 27.57 -6.92 7.44
C ILE A 38 26.78 -5.77 6.83
N GLY A 39 27.33 -4.57 6.95
CA GLY A 39 26.77 -3.35 6.38
C GLY A 39 26.98 -3.27 4.88
N ASN A 40 26.03 -2.60 4.22
CA ASN A 40 25.97 -2.43 2.77
C ASN A 40 25.74 -3.74 2.00
N ALA A 41 25.35 -4.81 2.68
CA ALA A 41 25.10 -6.12 2.08
C ALA A 41 23.80 -6.70 2.65
N GLY A 42 22.67 -6.19 2.18
CA GLY A 42 21.34 -6.69 2.51
C GLY A 42 20.40 -6.68 1.30
N LEU A 43 19.14 -7.04 1.52
CA LEU A 43 18.17 -7.21 0.44
C LEU A 43 17.95 -5.92 -0.39
N THR A 44 18.07 -4.75 0.22
CA THR A 44 17.93 -3.46 -0.52
C THR A 44 19.17 -3.08 -1.32
N THR A 45 20.30 -3.76 -1.12
CA THR A 45 21.53 -3.59 -1.92
C THR A 45 21.71 -4.73 -2.92
N ASN A 46 20.65 -5.51 -3.17
CA ASN A 46 20.66 -6.71 -4.01
C ASN A 46 21.59 -7.82 -3.51
N ALA A 47 21.89 -7.87 -2.21
CA ALA A 47 22.56 -9.00 -1.59
C ALA A 47 21.53 -10.02 -1.09
N ASP A 48 21.70 -11.27 -1.50
CA ASP A 48 20.91 -12.43 -1.09
C ASP A 48 21.78 -13.47 -0.39
N GLU A 49 21.18 -14.59 0.05
CA GLU A 49 21.95 -15.59 0.80
C GLU A 49 23.10 -16.16 -0.04
N SER A 50 22.83 -16.57 -1.28
CA SER A 50 23.81 -17.20 -2.15
C SER A 50 25.02 -16.30 -2.40
N SER A 51 24.79 -15.02 -2.68
CA SER A 51 25.87 -14.07 -2.91
C SER A 51 26.66 -13.71 -1.64
N LEU A 52 26.01 -13.71 -0.47
CA LEU A 52 26.69 -13.55 0.82
C LEU A 52 27.50 -14.79 1.21
N VAL A 53 26.98 -16.00 0.97
CA VAL A 53 27.73 -17.25 1.15
C VAL A 53 28.97 -17.24 0.26
N GLU A 54 28.85 -16.83 -1.00
CA GLU A 54 29.99 -16.71 -1.91
C GLU A 54 31.02 -15.69 -1.38
N LEU A 55 30.57 -14.52 -0.94
CA LEU A 55 31.43 -13.48 -0.37
C LEU A 55 32.23 -14.01 0.84
N ILE A 56 31.58 -14.73 1.76
CA ILE A 56 32.24 -15.30 2.95
C ILE A 56 33.11 -16.51 2.60
N THR A 57 32.71 -17.34 1.64
CA THR A 57 33.53 -18.48 1.21
C THR A 57 34.85 -18.00 0.60
N ARG A 58 34.83 -16.87 -0.11
CA ARG A 58 36.03 -16.22 -0.67
C ARG A 58 37.01 -15.70 0.38
N THR A 59 36.60 -15.53 1.64
CA THR A 59 37.53 -15.20 2.73
C THR A 59 38.24 -16.43 3.31
N GLY A 60 37.96 -17.63 2.77
CA GLY A 60 38.56 -18.89 3.22
C GLY A 60 37.97 -19.40 4.53
N THR A 61 36.74 -18.99 4.85
CA THR A 61 36.04 -19.31 6.11
C THR A 61 34.73 -20.03 5.84
N SER A 62 34.34 -20.91 6.75
CA SER A 62 33.01 -21.53 6.75
C SER A 62 32.01 -20.69 7.54
N LEU A 63 30.74 -20.76 7.13
CA LEU A 63 29.65 -19.99 7.70
C LEU A 63 28.59 -20.95 8.27
N GLU A 64 28.08 -20.68 9.47
CA GLU A 64 27.00 -21.47 10.07
C GLU A 64 25.63 -20.98 9.64
N ALA A 65 25.45 -19.66 9.54
CA ALA A 65 24.17 -19.06 9.19
C ALA A 65 24.35 -17.62 8.67
N ILE A 66 23.47 -17.24 7.75
CA ILE A 66 23.22 -15.83 7.37
C ILE A 66 21.81 -15.46 7.76
N MET A 67 21.65 -14.22 8.23
CA MET A 67 20.35 -13.64 8.54
C MET A 67 20.18 -12.36 7.71
N LEU A 68 19.29 -12.43 6.73
CA LEU A 68 18.86 -11.31 5.90
C LEU A 68 17.61 -10.68 6.52
N ILE A 69 17.60 -9.35 6.65
CA ILE A 69 16.45 -8.63 7.20
C ILE A 69 15.69 -7.93 6.05
N PRO A 70 14.40 -8.25 5.83
CA PRO A 70 13.57 -7.59 4.81
C PRO A 70 13.64 -6.06 4.90
N GLY A 71 13.85 -5.42 3.74
CA GLY A 71 13.91 -3.95 3.64
C GLY A 71 15.16 -3.30 4.24
N LYS A 72 16.20 -4.06 4.61
CA LYS A 72 17.44 -3.53 5.16
C LYS A 72 18.61 -3.65 4.18
N GLN A 73 19.55 -2.71 4.33
CA GLN A 73 20.81 -2.62 3.59
C GLN A 73 21.97 -3.35 4.30
N TYR A 74 21.65 -4.23 5.22
CA TYR A 74 22.61 -4.98 6.01
C TYR A 74 22.08 -6.38 6.30
N SER A 75 22.99 -7.27 6.67
CA SER A 75 22.73 -8.65 7.07
C SER A 75 23.59 -9.01 8.27
N PHE A 76 23.40 -10.23 8.77
CA PHE A 76 24.22 -10.80 9.82
C PHE A 76 24.76 -12.16 9.41
N ALA A 77 25.94 -12.52 9.92
CA ALA A 77 26.59 -13.81 9.72
C ALA A 77 26.97 -14.42 11.08
N CYS A 78 26.77 -15.73 11.19
CA CYS A 78 27.20 -16.55 12.33
C CYS A 78 28.28 -17.53 11.86
N PHE A 79 29.36 -17.64 12.63
CA PHE A 79 30.51 -18.50 12.36
C PHE A 79 30.66 -19.56 13.44
N ALA A 80 31.38 -20.64 13.13
CA ALA A 80 31.63 -21.72 14.09
C ALA A 80 32.57 -21.28 15.22
N SER A 81 33.43 -20.30 14.98
CA SER A 81 34.34 -19.73 15.97
C SER A 81 34.60 -18.24 15.75
N GLU A 82 35.10 -17.59 16.80
CA GLU A 82 35.57 -16.19 16.74
C GLU A 82 36.72 -16.01 15.75
N ASP A 83 37.61 -17.01 15.61
CA ASP A 83 38.73 -16.97 14.66
C ASP A 83 38.25 -16.92 13.20
N GLN A 84 37.20 -17.67 12.87
CA GLN A 84 36.61 -17.63 11.53
C GLN A 84 35.93 -16.28 11.26
N ALA A 85 35.18 -15.75 12.22
CA ALA A 85 34.59 -14.41 12.11
C ALA A 85 35.68 -13.35 11.94
N LYS A 86 36.79 -13.48 12.67
CA LYS A 86 37.94 -12.58 12.57
C LYS A 86 38.60 -12.62 11.20
N GLN A 87 38.86 -13.82 10.66
CA GLN A 87 39.42 -13.99 9.33
C GLN A 87 38.50 -13.38 8.25
N ALA A 88 37.19 -13.60 8.35
CA ALA A 88 36.22 -12.99 7.44
C ALA A 88 36.22 -11.46 7.54
N PHE A 89 36.22 -10.91 8.75
CA PHE A 89 36.30 -9.47 9.00
C PHE A 89 37.55 -8.86 8.39
N GLU A 90 38.74 -9.41 8.68
CA GLU A 90 40.03 -8.89 8.21
C GLU A 90 40.16 -8.94 6.68
N SER A 91 39.53 -9.94 6.04
CA SER A 91 39.60 -10.13 4.59
C SER A 91 38.59 -9.27 3.82
N ALA A 92 37.38 -9.09 4.35
CA ALA A 92 36.28 -8.44 3.63
C ALA A 92 36.02 -7.00 4.04
N HIS A 93 36.19 -6.63 5.32
CA HIS A 93 35.80 -5.31 5.84
C HIS A 93 36.50 -4.17 5.08
N GLY A 94 35.71 -3.36 4.36
CA GLY A 94 36.17 -2.22 3.58
C GLY A 94 37.03 -2.57 2.37
N GLN A 95 37.15 -3.86 2.02
CA GLN A 95 38.05 -4.38 1.00
C GLN A 95 37.32 -5.12 -0.12
N MET A 96 36.35 -5.97 0.23
CA MET A 96 35.53 -6.68 -0.74
C MET A 96 34.27 -5.88 -1.09
N ASP A 97 33.90 -5.88 -2.36
CA ASP A 97 32.67 -5.25 -2.82
C ASP A 97 31.43 -5.99 -2.33
N SER A 98 30.37 -5.25 -2.05
CA SER A 98 29.07 -5.85 -1.74
C SER A 98 28.53 -6.58 -2.95
N PRO A 99 27.87 -7.73 -2.75
CA PRO A 99 26.99 -8.30 -3.76
C PRO A 99 26.01 -7.24 -4.27
N GLY A 100 25.89 -7.12 -5.60
CA GLY A 100 24.94 -6.23 -6.24
C GLY A 100 25.25 -4.72 -6.19
N ALA A 101 26.36 -4.29 -5.58
CA ALA A 101 26.73 -2.87 -5.50
C ALA A 101 28.24 -2.63 -5.70
N SER A 102 28.61 -1.49 -6.30
CA SER A 102 30.01 -1.09 -6.55
C SER A 102 30.73 -0.50 -5.32
N SER A 103 30.26 -0.84 -4.12
CA SER A 103 30.78 -0.28 -2.88
C SER A 103 31.13 -1.39 -1.88
N PRO A 104 32.18 -1.21 -1.05
CA PRO A 104 32.64 -2.26 -0.16
C PRO A 104 31.59 -2.66 0.89
N VAL A 105 31.70 -3.89 1.39
CA VAL A 105 31.03 -4.31 2.62
C VAL A 105 31.71 -3.69 3.84
N TYR A 106 30.92 -3.34 4.85
CA TYR A 106 31.43 -2.77 6.10
C TYR A 106 30.96 -3.61 7.27
N MET A 107 31.86 -4.41 7.81
CA MET A 107 31.54 -5.34 8.91
C MET A 107 31.78 -4.73 10.30
N ALA A 108 31.10 -5.25 11.31
CA ALA A 108 31.37 -5.02 12.74
C ALA A 108 31.02 -6.28 13.54
N TYR A 109 31.75 -6.55 14.62
CA TYR A 109 31.35 -7.59 15.57
C TYR A 109 30.13 -7.14 16.35
N VAL A 110 29.26 -8.08 16.70
CA VAL A 110 28.07 -7.84 17.51
C VAL A 110 27.94 -8.90 18.60
N ASP A 111 27.27 -8.56 19.70
CA ASP A 111 27.06 -9.47 20.84
C ASP A 111 26.16 -10.66 20.51
N LYS A 112 25.18 -10.44 19.63
CA LYS A 112 24.23 -11.43 19.16
C LYS A 112 23.69 -11.07 17.78
N VAL A 113 22.92 -11.98 17.22
CA VAL A 113 22.24 -11.81 15.94
C VAL A 113 20.72 -11.93 16.14
N PRO A 114 19.90 -11.37 15.24
CA PRO A 114 18.47 -11.55 15.30
C PRO A 114 18.12 -13.06 15.32
N PRO A 115 17.10 -13.48 16.08
CA PRO A 115 16.62 -14.85 15.97
C PRO A 115 16.24 -15.11 14.51
N LYS A 116 16.46 -16.33 14.03
CA LYS A 116 15.94 -16.75 12.72
C LYS A 116 14.45 -16.37 12.69
N PRO A 117 13.95 -15.76 11.59
CA PRO A 117 12.55 -15.40 11.47
C PRO A 117 11.71 -16.60 11.92
N ALA A 118 10.79 -16.37 12.85
CA ALA A 118 9.92 -17.42 13.37
C ALA A 118 9.35 -18.23 12.19
N GLU A 119 9.31 -19.56 12.35
CA GLU A 119 8.73 -20.47 11.37
C GLU A 119 7.44 -19.86 10.83
N GLN A 120 7.29 -19.90 9.50
CA GLN A 120 6.16 -19.33 8.77
C GLN A 120 4.87 -19.62 9.54
N LEU A 121 4.13 -18.55 9.88
CA LEU A 121 2.78 -18.66 10.42
C LEU A 121 2.05 -19.75 9.64
N THR A 122 1.38 -20.66 10.35
CA THR A 122 0.59 -21.74 9.74
C THR A 122 -0.23 -21.18 8.57
N PRO A 123 -0.16 -21.79 7.38
CA PRO A 123 -0.88 -21.27 6.23
C PRO A 123 -2.38 -21.16 6.55
N PRO A 124 -3.09 -20.19 5.95
CA PRO A 124 -4.54 -20.07 6.08
C PRO A 124 -5.21 -21.44 5.88
N PRO A 125 -6.12 -21.87 6.78
CA PRO A 125 -6.79 -23.16 6.62
C PRO A 125 -7.51 -23.23 5.26
N GLY A 126 -7.24 -24.30 4.51
CA GLY A 126 -7.76 -24.49 3.16
C GLY A 126 -6.95 -23.82 2.04
N LEU A 127 -5.80 -23.22 2.35
CA LEU A 127 -4.80 -22.80 1.36
C LEU A 127 -3.81 -23.94 1.08
N GLN A 128 -3.64 -24.29 -0.19
CA GLN A 128 -2.67 -25.28 -0.66
C GLN A 128 -1.96 -24.78 -1.92
N ILE A 129 -0.72 -25.22 -2.11
CA ILE A 129 0.00 -25.08 -3.37
C ILE A 129 0.40 -26.45 -3.91
N VAL A 130 0.15 -26.67 -5.20
CA VAL A 130 0.59 -27.84 -5.95
C VAL A 130 1.65 -27.37 -6.93
N GLU A 131 2.90 -27.69 -6.64
CA GLU A 131 4.02 -27.33 -7.51
C GLU A 131 4.13 -28.27 -8.70
N ASN A 132 4.68 -27.78 -9.82
CA ASN A 132 4.83 -28.56 -11.06
C ASN A 132 3.53 -29.25 -11.50
N PHE A 133 2.40 -28.56 -11.33
CA PHE A 133 1.07 -29.04 -11.67
C PHE A 133 0.86 -29.20 -13.19
N ILE A 134 1.54 -28.38 -13.98
CA ILE A 134 1.61 -28.48 -15.44
C ILE A 134 3.04 -28.75 -15.90
N SER A 135 3.18 -29.34 -17.10
CA SER A 135 4.48 -29.49 -17.76
C SER A 135 4.98 -28.17 -18.36
N GLU A 136 6.24 -28.12 -18.79
CA GLU A 136 6.79 -26.98 -19.54
C GLU A 136 6.09 -26.79 -20.90
N ASP A 137 5.71 -27.87 -21.57
CA ASP A 137 4.95 -27.80 -22.83
C ASP A 137 3.56 -27.20 -22.63
N GLU A 138 2.87 -27.61 -21.56
CA GLU A 138 1.58 -27.04 -21.18
C GLU A 138 1.73 -25.56 -20.80
N GLU A 139 2.77 -25.19 -20.06
CA GLU A 139 3.08 -23.80 -19.74
C GLU A 139 3.28 -22.96 -21.01
N ASN A 140 4.08 -23.44 -21.95
CA ASN A 140 4.33 -22.76 -23.21
C ASN A 140 3.04 -22.59 -24.02
N MET A 141 2.18 -23.60 -24.07
CA MET A 141 0.86 -23.48 -24.70
C MET A 141 0.01 -22.40 -24.02
N LEU A 142 -0.05 -22.38 -22.69
CA LEU A 142 -0.84 -21.42 -21.92
C LEU A 142 -0.35 -19.98 -22.06
N MET A 143 0.96 -19.78 -22.04
CA MET A 143 1.57 -18.46 -22.23
C MET A 143 1.21 -17.84 -23.59
N ASN A 144 0.93 -18.68 -24.59
CA ASN A 144 0.54 -18.28 -25.95
C ASN A 144 -0.97 -18.45 -26.23
N LEU A 145 -1.77 -18.89 -25.25
CA LEU A 145 -3.20 -19.20 -25.45
C LEU A 145 -4.04 -17.94 -25.71
N ILE A 146 -3.64 -16.81 -25.13
CA ILE A 146 -4.35 -15.53 -25.26
C ILE A 146 -3.48 -14.57 -26.05
N ASP A 147 -4.04 -14.05 -27.13
CA ASP A 147 -3.48 -12.89 -27.80
C ASP A 147 -3.77 -11.63 -26.98
N TRP A 148 -2.70 -11.05 -26.42
CA TRP A 148 -2.75 -9.85 -25.59
C TRP A 148 -2.51 -8.56 -26.39
N GLY A 149 -2.23 -8.65 -27.70
CA GLY A 149 -1.78 -7.55 -28.56
C GLY A 149 -0.31 -7.14 -28.32
N GLU A 150 0.26 -6.40 -29.28
CA GLU A 150 1.66 -5.93 -29.22
C GLU A 150 1.90 -4.86 -28.14
N LYS A 151 0.87 -4.09 -27.77
CA LYS A 151 0.94 -3.03 -26.74
C LYS A 151 -0.31 -3.02 -25.83
N PRO A 152 -0.17 -2.63 -24.55
CA PRO A 152 -1.32 -2.41 -23.68
C PRO A 152 -2.21 -1.28 -24.24
N GLY A 153 -3.38 -1.62 -24.76
CA GLY A 153 -4.35 -0.64 -25.28
C GLY A 153 -4.57 -0.63 -26.80
N ASP A 154 -3.88 -1.46 -27.58
CA ASP A 154 -4.33 -1.76 -28.95
C ASP A 154 -5.61 -2.62 -28.90
N LYS A 155 -6.36 -2.70 -30.01
CA LYS A 155 -7.63 -3.46 -30.15
C LYS A 155 -7.41 -4.99 -30.05
N ALA A 156 -6.83 -5.47 -28.96
CA ALA A 156 -6.82 -6.85 -28.55
C ALA A 156 -8.05 -7.13 -27.68
N GLU A 157 -8.58 -8.35 -27.77
CA GLU A 157 -9.71 -8.80 -26.97
C GLU A 157 -9.32 -8.88 -25.47
N GLY A 158 -9.59 -7.81 -24.72
CA GLY A 158 -9.39 -7.75 -23.27
C GLY A 158 -9.58 -6.34 -22.69
N SER A 159 -10.06 -6.25 -21.45
CA SER A 159 -10.24 -4.97 -20.75
C SER A 159 -8.95 -4.58 -20.00
N LEU A 160 -8.48 -3.34 -20.20
CA LEU A 160 -7.37 -2.79 -19.41
C LEU A 160 -7.89 -2.38 -18.03
N LEU A 161 -7.38 -3.00 -16.95
CA LEU A 161 -7.82 -2.70 -15.58
C LEU A 161 -6.68 -2.07 -14.78
N LYS A 162 -6.75 -0.74 -14.62
CA LYS A 162 -5.85 0.17 -13.90
C LYS A 162 -4.37 0.06 -14.30
N HIS A 163 -3.75 -1.12 -14.15
CA HIS A 163 -2.36 -1.42 -14.48
C HIS A 163 -2.10 -2.85 -14.98
N ARG A 164 -3.11 -3.69 -15.26
CA ARG A 164 -2.91 -5.07 -15.77
C ARG A 164 -3.91 -5.41 -16.87
N GLN A 165 -3.60 -6.41 -17.69
CA GLN A 165 -4.54 -6.93 -18.70
C GLN A 165 -5.33 -8.11 -18.12
N VAL A 166 -6.63 -8.14 -18.39
CA VAL A 166 -7.52 -9.22 -17.90
C VAL A 166 -8.46 -9.67 -19.01
N ARG A 167 -8.71 -10.98 -19.06
CA ARG A 167 -9.68 -11.62 -19.95
C ARG A 167 -10.57 -12.59 -19.18
N HIS A 168 -11.84 -12.67 -19.55
CA HIS A 168 -12.84 -13.53 -18.93
C HIS A 168 -13.40 -14.54 -19.92
N PHE A 169 -13.71 -15.74 -19.44
CA PHE A 169 -14.35 -16.82 -20.22
C PHE A 169 -15.47 -17.46 -19.38
N GLY A 170 -16.49 -17.97 -20.06
CA GLY A 170 -17.72 -18.50 -19.47
C GLY A 170 -18.64 -17.39 -18.97
N TYR A 171 -18.17 -16.59 -18.01
CA TYR A 171 -18.91 -15.45 -17.50
C TYR A 171 -18.01 -14.22 -17.32
N GLU A 172 -18.56 -13.04 -17.65
CA GLU A 172 -17.88 -11.77 -17.41
C GLU A 172 -17.98 -11.37 -15.94
N PHE A 173 -16.84 -10.98 -15.36
CA PHE A 173 -16.82 -10.40 -14.03
C PHE A 173 -17.00 -8.89 -14.11
N LYS A 174 -18.13 -8.38 -13.59
CA LYS A 174 -18.43 -6.96 -13.57
C LYS A 174 -17.76 -6.32 -12.36
N TYR A 175 -16.63 -5.65 -12.58
CA TYR A 175 -15.84 -5.01 -11.52
C TYR A 175 -16.56 -3.89 -10.78
N GLY A 176 -17.52 -3.21 -11.42
CA GLY A 176 -18.33 -2.17 -10.77
C GLY A 176 -19.28 -2.71 -9.70
N SER A 177 -19.91 -3.86 -9.95
CA SER A 177 -20.80 -4.54 -9.01
C SER A 177 -20.13 -5.67 -8.21
N ASN A 178 -18.83 -5.89 -8.46
CA ASN A 178 -18.03 -7.01 -7.96
C ASN A 178 -18.78 -8.34 -8.06
N SER A 179 -19.43 -8.60 -9.20
CA SER A 179 -20.32 -9.75 -9.37
C SER A 179 -20.24 -10.33 -10.78
N VAL A 180 -20.77 -11.54 -10.93
CA VAL A 180 -21.01 -12.14 -12.23
C VAL A 180 -22.47 -11.92 -12.61
N ASP A 181 -22.72 -11.62 -13.88
CA ASP A 181 -24.07 -11.63 -14.46
C ASP A 181 -24.44 -13.05 -14.86
N LYS A 182 -25.28 -13.70 -14.05
CA LYS A 182 -25.66 -15.11 -14.25
C LYS A 182 -26.64 -15.28 -15.41
N ASP A 183 -27.37 -14.22 -15.74
CA ASP A 183 -28.41 -14.22 -16.77
C ASP A 183 -27.83 -13.99 -18.18
N ASN A 184 -26.57 -13.56 -18.27
CA ASN A 184 -25.91 -13.23 -19.53
C ASN A 184 -24.47 -13.81 -19.60
N PRO A 185 -24.33 -15.14 -19.78
CA PRO A 185 -23.02 -15.76 -19.96
C PRO A 185 -22.33 -15.27 -21.23
N LEU A 186 -20.99 -15.32 -21.24
CA LEU A 186 -20.21 -15.02 -22.43
C LEU A 186 -20.46 -16.07 -23.53
N PRO A 187 -20.37 -15.69 -24.81
CA PRO A 187 -20.66 -16.60 -25.93
C PRO A 187 -19.74 -17.82 -26.00
N PHE A 188 -18.56 -17.74 -25.39
CA PHE A 188 -17.60 -18.83 -25.32
C PHE A 188 -17.33 -19.23 -23.87
N GLY A 189 -17.41 -20.53 -23.61
CA GLY A 189 -17.02 -21.15 -22.34
C GLY A 189 -15.51 -21.11 -22.10
N ILE A 190 -15.04 -21.90 -21.14
CA ILE A 190 -13.61 -22.08 -20.92
C ILE A 190 -12.97 -22.68 -22.19
N PRO A 191 -11.83 -22.13 -22.68
CA PRO A 191 -11.18 -22.63 -23.90
C PRO A 191 -10.90 -24.13 -23.88
N GLU A 192 -11.17 -24.83 -24.97
CA GLU A 192 -11.00 -26.29 -25.07
C GLU A 192 -9.57 -26.76 -24.81
N ALA A 193 -8.58 -25.91 -25.10
CA ALA A 193 -7.18 -26.14 -24.78
C ALA A 193 -6.94 -26.42 -23.28
N LEU A 194 -7.83 -25.96 -22.40
CA LEU A 194 -7.78 -26.18 -20.95
C LEU A 194 -8.50 -27.45 -20.49
N ASN A 195 -9.17 -28.21 -21.38
CA ASN A 195 -9.96 -29.38 -21.00
C ASN A 195 -9.12 -30.43 -20.25
N GLY A 196 -7.88 -30.68 -20.68
CA GLY A 196 -6.97 -31.61 -19.99
C GLY A 196 -6.63 -31.15 -18.57
N ILE A 197 -6.40 -29.85 -18.38
CA ILE A 197 -6.12 -29.24 -17.07
C ILE A 197 -7.35 -29.28 -16.18
N VAL A 198 -8.53 -28.92 -16.70
CA VAL A 198 -9.81 -28.97 -15.97
C VAL A 198 -10.13 -30.39 -15.54
N ARG A 199 -9.96 -31.37 -16.43
CA ARG A 199 -10.14 -32.79 -16.10
C ARG A 199 -9.22 -33.22 -14.97
N ARG A 200 -7.92 -32.86 -15.04
CA ARG A 200 -6.94 -33.12 -13.98
C ARG A 200 -7.35 -32.48 -12.65
N ILE A 201 -7.85 -31.25 -12.66
CA ILE A 201 -8.34 -30.54 -11.47
C ILE A 201 -9.46 -31.33 -10.77
N VAL A 202 -10.42 -31.83 -11.55
CA VAL A 202 -11.59 -32.55 -11.04
C VAL A 202 -11.21 -33.95 -10.57
N GLU A 203 -10.43 -34.70 -11.36
CA GLU A 203 -10.00 -36.07 -11.02
C GLU A 203 -9.17 -36.13 -9.73
N GLN A 204 -8.39 -35.07 -9.44
CA GLN A 204 -7.60 -34.96 -8.21
C GLN A 204 -8.39 -34.39 -7.02
N GLY A 205 -9.65 -33.97 -7.24
CA GLY A 205 -10.55 -33.52 -6.19
C GLY A 205 -10.30 -32.11 -5.65
N TRP A 206 -9.41 -31.30 -6.26
CA TRP A 206 -9.21 -29.92 -5.84
C TRP A 206 -10.42 -29.03 -6.14
N MET A 207 -11.22 -29.40 -7.14
CA MET A 207 -12.52 -28.81 -7.41
C MET A 207 -13.48 -29.93 -7.86
N PRO A 208 -14.43 -30.38 -7.01
CA PRO A 208 -15.29 -31.53 -7.30
C PRO A 208 -16.20 -31.35 -8.51
N VAL A 209 -16.54 -30.11 -8.85
CA VAL A 209 -17.40 -29.75 -9.97
C VAL A 209 -16.58 -28.96 -10.99
N PRO A 210 -16.66 -29.27 -12.30
CA PRO A 210 -15.91 -28.52 -13.30
C PRO A 210 -16.19 -27.01 -13.22
N PRO A 211 -15.14 -26.16 -13.25
CA PRO A 211 -15.32 -24.71 -13.29
C PRO A 211 -16.04 -24.30 -14.57
N ASP A 212 -16.86 -23.25 -14.47
CA ASP A 212 -17.58 -22.64 -15.59
C ASP A 212 -17.22 -21.17 -15.78
N GLN A 213 -16.34 -20.63 -14.93
CA GLN A 213 -15.80 -19.28 -15.06
C GLN A 213 -14.27 -19.30 -14.96
N LEU A 214 -13.62 -18.64 -15.92
CA LEU A 214 -12.16 -18.44 -15.93
C LEU A 214 -11.82 -16.96 -16.05
N THR A 215 -10.93 -16.48 -15.18
CA THR A 215 -10.29 -15.16 -15.33
C THR A 215 -8.82 -15.35 -15.59
N VAL A 216 -8.33 -14.79 -16.70
CA VAL A 216 -6.90 -14.79 -17.03
C VAL A 216 -6.34 -13.40 -16.82
N ASN A 217 -5.31 -13.29 -15.98
CA ASN A 217 -4.64 -12.04 -15.66
C ASN A 217 -3.19 -12.09 -16.17
N ARG A 218 -2.74 -11.05 -16.87
CA ARG A 218 -1.35 -10.86 -17.27
C ARG A 218 -0.73 -9.73 -16.44
N TYR A 219 0.38 -10.03 -15.78
CA TYR A 219 1.14 -9.11 -14.93
C TYR A 219 2.55 -8.93 -15.50
N LEU A 220 2.95 -7.69 -15.74
CA LEU A 220 4.34 -7.33 -16.00
C LEU A 220 5.08 -7.04 -14.67
N PRO A 221 6.42 -7.07 -14.67
CA PRO A 221 7.20 -6.70 -13.48
C PRO A 221 6.78 -5.33 -12.93
N GLY A 222 6.61 -5.24 -11.60
CA GLY A 222 6.11 -4.04 -10.94
C GLY A 222 4.59 -4.00 -10.75
N GLN A 223 3.82 -4.79 -11.50
CA GLN A 223 2.36 -4.82 -11.39
C GLN A 223 1.89 -5.77 -10.27
N GLY A 224 0.62 -5.63 -9.87
CA GLY A 224 0.02 -6.40 -8.81
C GLY A 224 -1.51 -6.32 -8.79
N ILE A 225 -2.11 -6.88 -7.75
CA ILE A 225 -3.55 -6.80 -7.49
C ILE A 225 -3.77 -6.45 -6.01
N PRO A 226 -4.57 -5.42 -5.69
CA PRO A 226 -4.86 -5.06 -4.31
C PRO A 226 -5.48 -6.23 -3.51
N PRO A 227 -5.28 -6.27 -2.18
CA PRO A 227 -5.93 -7.26 -1.33
C PRO A 227 -7.45 -7.25 -1.50
N HIS A 228 -8.05 -8.40 -1.76
CA HIS A 228 -9.49 -8.58 -1.93
C HIS A 228 -9.93 -9.99 -1.52
N VAL A 229 -11.23 -10.19 -1.38
CA VAL A 229 -11.87 -11.49 -1.25
C VAL A 229 -12.78 -11.66 -2.46
N ASP A 230 -12.73 -12.81 -3.14
CA ASP A 230 -13.63 -13.07 -4.25
C ASP A 230 -15.08 -13.12 -3.73
N THR A 231 -16.03 -12.69 -4.53
CA THR A 231 -17.42 -12.49 -4.08
C THR A 231 -18.11 -13.80 -3.66
N HIS A 232 -18.69 -13.87 -2.46
CA HIS A 232 -19.24 -15.13 -1.94
C HIS A 232 -20.53 -15.55 -2.67
N ARG A 233 -21.37 -14.59 -3.08
CA ARG A 233 -22.59 -14.85 -3.87
C ARG A 233 -22.33 -15.30 -5.31
N SER A 234 -21.15 -14.99 -5.85
CA SER A 234 -20.81 -15.25 -7.24
C SER A 234 -20.22 -16.64 -7.44
N PHE A 235 -19.39 -17.10 -6.49
CA PHE A 235 -18.59 -18.31 -6.67
C PHE A 235 -18.74 -19.30 -5.51
N THR A 236 -18.52 -20.59 -5.79
CA THR A 236 -18.48 -21.65 -4.78
C THR A 236 -17.22 -21.54 -3.90
N ASP A 237 -16.96 -22.59 -3.11
CA ASP A 237 -15.87 -22.61 -2.13
C ASP A 237 -14.49 -22.69 -2.79
N GLU A 238 -14.34 -23.54 -3.80
CA GLU A 238 -13.06 -23.81 -4.43
C GLU A 238 -12.72 -22.71 -5.44
N ILE A 239 -11.60 -22.03 -5.21
CA ILE A 239 -11.00 -21.11 -6.19
C ILE A 239 -9.56 -21.52 -6.42
N LEU A 240 -9.24 -21.78 -7.68
CA LEU A 240 -7.93 -22.28 -8.09
C LEU A 240 -7.25 -21.25 -8.98
N SER A 241 -5.97 -20.98 -8.74
CA SER A 241 -5.16 -20.07 -9.55
C SER A 241 -3.89 -20.76 -10.03
N LEU A 242 -3.85 -21.09 -11.31
CA LEU A 242 -2.66 -21.61 -11.99
C LEU A 242 -1.73 -20.45 -12.39
N SER A 243 -0.44 -20.55 -12.07
CA SER A 243 0.59 -19.55 -12.40
C SER A 243 1.51 -20.06 -13.51
N THR A 244 1.77 -19.23 -14.52
CA THR A 244 2.70 -19.49 -15.64
C THR A 244 3.66 -18.31 -15.84
N GLY A 245 4.83 -18.56 -16.44
CA GLY A 245 5.88 -17.57 -16.63
C GLY A 245 6.67 -17.28 -15.35
N GLY A 246 6.58 -16.05 -14.84
CA GLY A 246 7.25 -15.62 -13.61
C GLY A 246 6.53 -16.06 -12.33
N GLY A 247 7.31 -16.49 -11.33
CA GLY A 247 6.80 -16.71 -9.97
C GLY A 247 6.47 -15.39 -9.25
N VAL A 248 5.64 -15.46 -8.21
CA VAL A 248 5.24 -14.27 -7.44
C VAL A 248 4.91 -14.59 -5.99
N ILE A 249 5.13 -13.65 -5.07
CA ILE A 249 4.56 -13.73 -3.72
C ILE A 249 3.12 -13.20 -3.72
N MET A 250 2.20 -14.02 -3.21
CA MET A 250 0.84 -13.63 -2.88
C MET A 250 0.71 -13.40 -1.37
N ASP A 251 0.15 -12.24 -1.00
CA ASP A 251 -0.13 -11.82 0.37
C ASP A 251 -1.54 -12.27 0.79
N PHE A 252 -1.64 -12.99 1.90
CA PHE A 252 -2.89 -13.39 2.56
C PHE A 252 -3.03 -12.67 3.90
N ARG A 253 -4.16 -12.01 4.15
CA ARG A 253 -4.39 -11.27 5.41
C ARG A 253 -5.75 -11.58 6.03
N LEU A 254 -5.77 -11.79 7.34
CA LEU A 254 -6.97 -12.00 8.15
C LEU A 254 -7.10 -10.89 9.20
N GLY A 255 -8.29 -10.27 9.27
CA GLY A 255 -8.61 -9.21 10.23
C GLY A 255 -8.20 -7.80 9.79
N VAL A 256 -8.75 -6.79 10.49
CA VAL A 256 -8.61 -5.35 10.16
C VAL A 256 -8.04 -4.52 11.33
N SER A 257 -7.54 -5.17 12.38
CA SER A 257 -7.06 -4.53 13.63
C SER A 257 -5.81 -5.23 14.19
N GLU A 258 -5.32 -4.80 15.38
CA GLU A 258 -4.03 -5.12 16.05
C GLU A 258 -3.56 -6.60 16.07
N LYS A 259 -4.40 -7.57 15.70
CA LYS A 259 -4.04 -8.98 15.48
C LYS A 259 -4.16 -9.38 14.00
N GLN A 260 -3.63 -8.54 13.09
CA GLN A 260 -3.61 -8.86 11.67
C GLN A 260 -2.70 -10.08 11.45
N GLN A 261 -3.30 -11.23 11.12
CA GLN A 261 -2.50 -12.35 10.65
C GLN A 261 -2.14 -12.07 9.19
N HIS A 262 -0.86 -12.19 8.88
CA HIS A 262 -0.33 -11.99 7.54
C HIS A 262 0.49 -13.22 7.18
N HIS A 263 0.10 -13.88 6.11
CA HIS A 263 0.83 -15.01 5.55
C HIS A 263 1.22 -14.68 4.11
N THR A 264 2.44 -15.00 3.72
CA THR A 264 2.92 -14.81 2.35
C THR A 264 3.22 -16.17 1.75
N MET A 265 2.69 -16.43 0.56
CA MET A 265 2.94 -17.66 -0.16
C MET A 265 3.61 -17.35 -1.50
N TYR A 266 4.76 -17.98 -1.76
CA TYR A 266 5.39 -17.91 -3.07
C TYR A 266 4.70 -18.89 -4.01
N LEU A 267 4.23 -18.37 -5.15
CA LEU A 267 3.62 -19.10 -6.24
C LEU A 267 4.66 -19.23 -7.36
N PRO A 268 5.44 -20.33 -7.42
CA PRO A 268 6.38 -20.55 -8.52
C PRO A 268 5.64 -20.75 -9.83
N SER A 269 6.36 -20.70 -10.95
CA SER A 269 5.75 -21.08 -12.21
C SER A 269 5.29 -22.54 -12.21
N ARG A 270 4.31 -22.84 -13.07
CA ARG A 270 3.67 -24.16 -13.22
C ARG A 270 2.99 -24.65 -11.95
N SER A 271 2.68 -23.76 -11.01
CA SER A 271 2.01 -24.13 -9.76
C SER A 271 0.53 -23.78 -9.77
N LEU A 272 -0.25 -24.61 -9.08
CA LEU A 272 -1.67 -24.40 -8.84
C LEU A 272 -1.87 -24.03 -7.37
N CYS A 273 -2.30 -22.79 -7.13
CA CYS A 273 -2.75 -22.37 -5.81
C CYS A 273 -4.23 -22.74 -5.64
N VAL A 274 -4.56 -23.44 -4.57
CA VAL A 274 -5.93 -23.88 -4.25
C VAL A 274 -6.36 -23.15 -2.98
N MET A 275 -7.48 -22.43 -3.07
CA MET A 275 -8.11 -21.73 -1.95
C MET A 275 -9.50 -22.31 -1.73
N ALA A 276 -9.73 -22.85 -0.53
CA ALA A 276 -11.03 -23.33 -0.06
C ALA A 276 -11.25 -22.96 1.42
N GLY A 277 -12.48 -23.03 1.91
CA GLY A 277 -12.83 -22.77 3.29
C GLY A 277 -12.38 -21.39 3.78
N PRO A 278 -11.74 -21.28 4.96
CA PRO A 278 -11.30 -20.00 5.51
C PRO A 278 -10.40 -19.19 4.57
N ALA A 279 -9.41 -19.84 3.91
CA ALA A 279 -8.51 -19.17 2.96
C ALA A 279 -9.26 -18.47 1.81
N ARG A 280 -10.39 -19.05 1.39
CA ARG A 280 -11.28 -18.51 0.37
C ARG A 280 -12.15 -17.38 0.89
N TYR A 281 -12.79 -17.58 2.04
CA TYR A 281 -13.92 -16.75 2.48
C TYR A 281 -13.54 -15.64 3.46
N GLU A 282 -12.46 -15.81 4.23
CA GLU A 282 -12.13 -14.92 5.35
C GLU A 282 -10.85 -14.14 5.13
N TRP A 283 -9.92 -14.72 4.38
CA TRP A 283 -8.63 -14.12 4.10
C TRP A 283 -8.70 -13.29 2.82
N THR A 284 -8.26 -12.03 2.90
CA THR A 284 -7.98 -11.26 1.69
C THR A 284 -6.71 -11.78 1.05
N HIS A 285 -6.68 -11.88 -0.27
CA HIS A 285 -5.49 -12.22 -1.03
C HIS A 285 -5.12 -11.09 -2.00
N GLY A 286 -3.84 -10.90 -2.27
CA GLY A 286 -3.36 -9.86 -3.17
C GLY A 286 -1.92 -10.09 -3.61
N ILE A 287 -1.49 -9.39 -4.67
CA ILE A 287 -0.11 -9.37 -5.13
C ILE A 287 0.36 -7.93 -4.99
N CYS A 288 1.26 -7.67 -4.04
CA CYS A 288 1.82 -6.35 -3.86
C CYS A 288 2.60 -5.90 -5.12
N PRO A 289 2.38 -4.69 -5.66
CA PRO A 289 3.18 -4.13 -6.77
C PRO A 289 4.65 -3.96 -6.37
N ARG A 290 5.56 -4.70 -7.01
CA ARG A 290 7.02 -4.60 -6.81
C ARG A 290 7.78 -5.27 -7.94
N MET A 291 9.07 -4.94 -8.08
CA MET A 291 9.96 -5.50 -9.12
C MET A 291 10.60 -6.83 -8.72
N THR A 292 10.75 -7.08 -7.42
CA THR A 292 11.50 -8.23 -6.87
C THR A 292 10.78 -8.76 -5.64
N ASP A 293 10.72 -10.08 -5.50
CA ASP A 293 10.21 -10.78 -4.32
C ASP A 293 11.36 -11.33 -3.47
N VAL A 294 11.12 -11.49 -2.16
CA VAL A 294 12.08 -12.08 -1.20
C VAL A 294 11.53 -13.44 -0.79
N VAL A 295 12.18 -14.51 -1.24
CA VAL A 295 11.65 -15.89 -1.14
C VAL A 295 12.56 -16.74 -0.26
N SER A 296 12.00 -17.56 0.63
CA SER A 296 12.80 -18.51 1.41
C SER A 296 13.32 -19.67 0.53
N GLY A 297 14.57 -20.07 0.73
CA GLY A 297 15.19 -21.20 0.03
C GLY A 297 14.57 -22.55 0.42
N LYS A 298 14.43 -23.46 -0.56
CA LYS A 298 13.85 -24.81 -0.36
C LYS A 298 14.83 -25.85 0.21
N ASN A 299 16.13 -25.54 0.26
CA ASN A 299 17.18 -26.55 0.45
C ASN A 299 17.69 -26.69 1.89
N GLY A 300 16.87 -26.41 2.90
CA GLY A 300 17.19 -26.71 4.31
C GLY A 300 18.30 -25.86 4.94
N ILE A 301 18.88 -24.90 4.21
CA ILE A 301 19.66 -23.80 4.77
C ILE A 301 18.75 -22.57 4.72
N ALA A 302 18.52 -21.98 5.88
CA ALA A 302 17.45 -21.03 6.14
C ALA A 302 17.79 -19.61 5.65
N GLY A 303 17.86 -19.37 4.36
CA GLY A 303 17.99 -17.99 3.88
C GLY A 303 17.05 -17.58 2.76
N LEU A 304 17.10 -16.27 2.55
CA LEU A 304 16.20 -15.51 1.71
C LEU A 304 16.91 -15.21 0.39
N HIS A 305 16.20 -15.41 -0.72
CA HIS A 305 16.67 -15.14 -2.07
C HIS A 305 15.87 -13.99 -2.68
N LEU A 306 16.54 -13.14 -3.45
CA LEU A 306 15.87 -12.14 -4.27
C LEU A 306 15.44 -12.79 -5.59
N CYS A 307 14.14 -12.75 -5.88
CA CYS A 307 13.56 -13.27 -7.11
C CYS A 307 13.00 -12.09 -7.93
N PRO A 308 13.72 -11.61 -8.96
CA PRO A 308 13.19 -10.58 -9.86
C PRO A 308 11.91 -11.10 -10.53
N ARG A 309 10.86 -10.28 -10.51
CA ARG A 309 9.61 -10.63 -11.18
C ARG A 309 9.82 -10.62 -12.67
N GLN A 310 9.25 -11.62 -13.31
CA GLN A 310 9.13 -11.72 -14.76
C GLN A 310 7.66 -11.54 -15.15
N GLU A 311 7.38 -11.56 -16.45
CA GLU A 311 6.02 -11.62 -16.93
C GLU A 311 5.31 -12.87 -16.40
N ARG A 312 4.15 -12.67 -15.78
CA ARG A 312 3.33 -13.73 -15.19
C ARG A 312 1.94 -13.71 -15.78
N ILE A 313 1.47 -14.85 -16.24
CA ILE A 313 0.06 -15.06 -16.60
C ILE A 313 -0.54 -16.00 -15.56
N SER A 314 -1.77 -15.70 -15.11
CA SER A 314 -2.49 -16.60 -14.22
C SER A 314 -3.90 -16.89 -14.66
N PHE A 315 -4.27 -18.15 -14.55
CA PHE A 315 -5.57 -18.70 -14.91
C PHE A 315 -6.33 -19.03 -13.63
N THR A 316 -7.33 -18.22 -13.30
CA THR A 316 -8.15 -18.38 -12.10
C THR A 316 -9.45 -19.07 -12.45
N PHE A 317 -9.60 -20.34 -12.03
CA PHE A 317 -10.77 -21.18 -12.25
C PHE A 317 -11.74 -21.07 -11.08
N ARG A 318 -13.03 -20.88 -11.40
CA ARG A 318 -14.11 -20.78 -10.43
C ARG A 318 -15.35 -21.49 -10.93
N LYS A 319 -16.17 -21.95 -10.00
CA LYS A 319 -17.53 -22.41 -10.26
C LYS A 319 -18.51 -21.31 -9.83
N VAL A 320 -19.37 -20.86 -10.75
CA VAL A 320 -20.44 -19.92 -10.44
C VAL A 320 -21.43 -20.58 -9.49
N ARG A 321 -21.78 -19.88 -8.42
CA ARG A 321 -22.71 -20.37 -7.41
C ARG A 321 -24.14 -20.23 -7.91
N GLU A 322 -24.91 -21.31 -7.85
CA GLU A 322 -26.37 -21.26 -7.94
C GLU A 322 -26.96 -21.01 -6.55
N GLY A 323 -27.85 -20.01 -6.43
CA GLY A 323 -28.42 -19.60 -5.15
C GLY A 323 -27.47 -18.78 -4.25
N GLU A 324 -27.79 -18.75 -2.95
CA GLU A 324 -27.13 -17.90 -1.96
C GLU A 324 -25.96 -18.59 -1.25
N CYS A 325 -25.00 -17.80 -0.77
CA CYS A 325 -23.89 -18.35 0.00
C CYS A 325 -24.32 -18.75 1.42
N ASN A 326 -23.92 -19.94 1.84
CA ASN A 326 -24.20 -20.54 3.14
C ASN A 326 -22.92 -20.76 3.98
N CYS A 327 -21.85 -20.01 3.74
CA CYS A 327 -20.55 -20.21 4.41
C CYS A 327 -20.54 -19.95 5.93
N GLY A 328 -21.66 -19.52 6.52
CA GLY A 328 -21.80 -19.25 7.96
C GLY A 328 -21.12 -17.97 8.44
N ASN A 329 -20.25 -17.35 7.65
CA ASN A 329 -19.52 -16.14 8.05
C ASN A 329 -20.30 -14.85 7.76
N ARG A 330 -21.21 -14.48 8.68
CA ARG A 330 -22.08 -13.30 8.55
C ARG A 330 -21.35 -11.96 8.50
N ARG A 331 -20.07 -11.89 8.85
CA ARG A 331 -19.31 -10.63 8.89
C ARG A 331 -18.79 -10.19 7.52
N VAL A 332 -18.45 -11.15 6.66
CA VAL A 332 -17.81 -10.89 5.35
C VAL A 332 -18.60 -11.47 4.17
N CYS A 333 -19.59 -12.33 4.43
CA CYS A 333 -20.44 -12.91 3.40
C CYS A 333 -21.47 -11.89 2.91
N ASP A 334 -21.32 -11.47 1.66
CA ASP A 334 -22.24 -10.56 0.97
C ASP A 334 -23.69 -11.12 0.86
N SER A 335 -23.87 -12.43 0.70
CA SER A 335 -25.21 -13.06 0.71
C SER A 335 -25.88 -12.98 2.10
N ALA A 336 -25.11 -13.21 3.18
CA ALA A 336 -25.63 -13.17 4.54
C ALA A 336 -25.96 -11.73 4.99
N ILE A 337 -25.20 -10.75 4.50
CA ILE A 337 -25.47 -9.33 4.73
C ILE A 337 -26.83 -8.95 4.08
N GLN A 338 -27.13 -9.43 2.87
CA GLN A 338 -28.42 -9.20 2.20
C GLN A 338 -29.61 -9.85 2.91
N ASN A 339 -29.49 -11.09 3.39
CA ASN A 339 -30.60 -11.85 3.99
C ASN A 339 -31.03 -11.45 5.41
N SER A 340 -30.28 -10.57 6.07
CA SER A 340 -30.57 -10.15 7.46
C SER A 340 -31.80 -9.24 7.63
N GLY A 341 -32.61 -9.05 6.58
CA GLY A 341 -33.72 -8.08 6.53
C GLY A 341 -33.32 -6.72 5.97
N TYR A 342 -32.16 -6.63 5.31
CA TYR A 342 -31.77 -5.48 4.50
C TYR A 342 -32.33 -5.66 3.08
N ASP A 343 -33.56 -5.18 2.84
CA ASP A 343 -34.24 -5.22 1.54
C ASP A 343 -33.93 -3.94 0.73
N PRO A 344 -33.22 -4.02 -0.42
CA PRO A 344 -32.84 -2.84 -1.20
C PRO A 344 -34.00 -2.21 -1.99
N ASN A 345 -35.18 -2.84 -2.09
CA ASN A 345 -36.15 -2.53 -3.14
C ASN A 345 -37.60 -2.34 -2.70
N LYS A 346 -37.90 -2.16 -1.41
CA LYS A 346 -39.22 -1.68 -0.97
C LYS A 346 -39.15 -0.40 -0.15
N GLY A 347 -39.38 0.73 -0.84
CA GLY A 347 -40.39 1.69 -0.40
C GLY A 347 -39.92 3.01 0.22
N ALA A 348 -39.13 3.79 -0.53
CA ALA A 348 -39.15 5.25 -0.58
C ALA A 348 -38.70 6.05 0.68
N ALA A 349 -37.38 6.13 0.86
CA ALA A 349 -36.63 7.40 0.99
C ALA A 349 -35.12 7.15 0.73
N SER A 350 -34.69 7.40 -0.52
CA SER A 350 -33.29 7.56 -1.03
C SER A 350 -32.20 6.57 -0.58
N SER A 351 -32.07 5.45 -1.32
CA SER A 351 -31.10 4.35 -1.13
C SER A 351 -29.82 4.41 -1.98
N ASP A 352 -29.61 5.45 -2.80
CA ASP A 352 -28.34 5.64 -3.54
C ASP A 352 -27.16 5.95 -2.60
N SER A 353 -27.44 6.54 -1.44
CA SER A 353 -26.41 7.04 -0.53
C SER A 353 -25.56 5.95 0.16
N ILE A 354 -26.09 4.74 0.42
CA ILE A 354 -25.40 3.74 1.26
C ILE A 354 -24.34 2.96 0.47
N SER A 355 -24.61 2.63 -0.80
CA SER A 355 -23.62 2.02 -1.70
C SER A 355 -22.47 2.98 -1.98
N ASP A 356 -22.81 4.24 -2.22
CA ASP A 356 -21.85 5.32 -2.43
C ASP A 356 -21.07 5.64 -1.14
N ASP A 357 -21.68 5.54 0.04
CA ASP A 357 -21.03 5.76 1.33
C ASP A 357 -19.99 4.68 1.63
N ILE A 358 -20.28 3.40 1.35
CA ILE A 358 -19.32 2.31 1.50
C ILE A 358 -18.14 2.49 0.54
N GLN A 359 -18.40 2.90 -0.70
CA GLN A 359 -17.35 3.18 -1.67
C GLN A 359 -16.50 4.40 -1.26
N ALA A 360 -17.14 5.48 -0.81
CA ALA A 360 -16.50 6.69 -0.30
C ALA A 360 -15.60 6.36 0.91
N MET A 361 -16.11 5.57 1.86
CA MET A 361 -15.35 5.10 3.01
C MET A 361 -14.12 4.27 2.60
N ARG A 362 -14.23 3.39 1.60
CA ARG A 362 -13.09 2.61 1.08
C ARG A 362 -12.03 3.50 0.43
N LEU A 363 -12.45 4.50 -0.35
CA LEU A 363 -11.55 5.47 -0.97
C LEU A 363 -10.82 6.30 0.09
N GLU A 364 -11.53 6.79 1.10
CA GLU A 364 -10.96 7.53 2.23
C GLU A 364 -9.96 6.66 3.01
N GLN A 365 -10.30 5.41 3.28
CA GLN A 365 -9.40 4.48 3.97
C GLN A 365 -8.08 4.30 3.21
N GLN A 366 -8.14 4.09 1.90
CA GLN A 366 -6.97 3.80 1.06
C GLN A 366 -6.13 5.05 0.75
N HIS A 367 -6.78 6.17 0.47
CA HIS A 367 -6.11 7.36 -0.08
C HIS A 367 -5.91 8.50 0.93
N VAL A 368 -6.60 8.45 2.08
CA VAL A 368 -6.47 9.46 3.13
C VAL A 368 -5.83 8.81 4.35
N LEU A 369 -6.51 7.85 5.00
CA LEU A 369 -6.06 7.32 6.29
C LEU A 369 -4.72 6.59 6.17
N GLN A 370 -4.61 5.60 5.29
CA GLN A 370 -3.37 4.85 5.08
C GLN A 370 -2.21 5.76 4.67
N VAL A 371 -2.48 6.79 3.86
CA VAL A 371 -1.47 7.74 3.43
C VAL A 371 -0.96 8.55 4.62
N TYR A 372 -1.84 9.16 5.40
CA TYR A 372 -1.46 9.97 6.56
C TYR A 372 -0.74 9.15 7.64
N ASP A 373 -1.15 7.91 7.90
CA ASP A 373 -0.44 7.01 8.81
C ASP A 373 0.99 6.72 8.33
N GLN A 374 1.17 6.46 7.03
CA GLN A 374 2.50 6.20 6.46
C GLN A 374 3.41 7.44 6.45
N ILE A 375 2.85 8.63 6.21
CA ILE A 375 3.63 9.87 6.10
C ILE A 375 3.68 10.70 7.39
N ALA A 376 3.10 10.24 8.50
CA ALA A 376 2.89 11.02 9.72
C ALA A 376 4.16 11.74 10.22
N GLY A 377 5.31 11.04 10.24
CA GLY A 377 6.60 11.62 10.62
C GLY A 377 7.03 12.77 9.71
N HIS A 378 6.96 12.57 8.39
CA HIS A 378 7.31 13.61 7.40
C HIS A 378 6.31 14.77 7.39
N PHE A 379 5.01 14.47 7.51
CA PHE A 379 3.95 15.47 7.67
C PHE A 379 4.24 16.38 8.86
N SER A 380 4.56 15.77 10.01
CA SER A 380 4.81 16.50 11.25
C SER A 380 6.02 17.42 11.16
N ALA A 381 7.09 16.98 10.48
CA ALA A 381 8.31 17.77 10.30
C ALA A 381 8.12 18.98 9.36
N THR A 382 7.25 18.87 8.36
CA THR A 382 7.13 19.88 7.28
C THR A 382 5.98 20.88 7.49
N ARG A 383 4.99 20.55 8.34
CA ARG A 383 3.76 21.34 8.52
C ARG A 383 3.56 21.77 9.97
N TYR A 384 4.54 22.48 10.51
CA TYR A 384 4.54 22.93 11.91
C TYR A 384 4.00 24.36 12.12
N LYS A 385 3.99 25.22 11.10
CA LYS A 385 3.61 26.63 11.27
C LYS A 385 2.08 26.83 11.24
N PRO A 386 1.45 27.38 12.30
CA PRO A 386 0.02 27.68 12.31
C PRO A 386 -0.35 28.79 11.33
N TRP A 387 -1.60 28.75 10.85
CA TRP A 387 -2.15 29.82 10.01
C TRP A 387 -2.65 30.98 10.88
N PRO A 388 -2.28 32.25 10.58
CA PRO A 388 -2.57 33.39 11.46
C PRO A 388 -4.04 33.54 11.85
N ASN A 389 -4.96 33.45 10.89
CA ASN A 389 -6.40 33.64 11.15
C ASN A 389 -7.01 32.53 12.00
N VAL A 390 -6.48 31.29 11.88
CA VAL A 390 -6.93 30.18 12.74
C VAL A 390 -6.45 30.41 14.17
N LEU A 391 -5.19 30.84 14.31
CA LEU A 391 -4.61 31.14 15.61
C LEU A 391 -5.30 32.34 16.29
N GLU A 392 -5.67 33.36 15.52
CA GLU A 392 -6.46 34.50 16.00
C GLU A 392 -7.83 34.05 16.54
N PHE A 393 -8.52 33.14 15.84
CA PHE A 393 -9.76 32.55 16.33
C PHE A 393 -9.55 31.76 17.63
N VAL A 394 -8.53 30.89 17.70
CA VAL A 394 -8.23 30.11 18.92
C VAL A 394 -7.90 31.03 20.09
N ASN A 395 -7.19 32.13 19.85
CA ASN A 395 -6.79 33.10 20.88
C ASN A 395 -7.91 34.06 21.30
N SER A 396 -8.96 34.23 20.50
CA SER A 396 -10.09 35.10 20.83
C SER A 396 -11.12 34.42 21.75
N LEU A 397 -11.02 33.10 21.93
CA LEU A 397 -11.90 32.34 22.82
C LEU A 397 -11.77 32.79 24.29
N PRO A 398 -12.90 32.89 25.03
CA PRO A 398 -12.90 33.38 26.40
C PRO A 398 -12.24 32.40 27.37
N LEU A 399 -11.80 32.91 28.53
CA LEU A 399 -11.21 32.10 29.60
C LEU A 399 -12.14 30.93 29.98
N GLY A 400 -11.56 29.73 30.05
CA GLY A 400 -12.26 28.49 30.42
C GLY A 400 -13.05 27.84 29.29
N ALA A 401 -13.05 28.38 28.08
CA ALA A 401 -13.74 27.75 26.94
C ALA A 401 -13.16 26.36 26.62
N ALA A 402 -14.01 25.46 26.12
CA ALA A 402 -13.64 24.16 25.60
C ALA A 402 -13.58 24.18 24.06
N LEU A 403 -12.40 23.91 23.52
CA LEU A 403 -12.11 23.84 22.09
C LEU A 403 -11.85 22.39 21.66
N LEU A 404 -12.48 21.97 20.56
CA LEU A 404 -12.15 20.74 19.85
C LEU A 404 -11.52 21.02 18.47
N ASP A 405 -10.35 20.46 18.20
CA ASP A 405 -9.72 20.42 16.88
C ASP A 405 -10.04 19.10 16.18
N VAL A 406 -10.97 19.13 15.21
CA VAL A 406 -11.44 17.95 14.47
C VAL A 406 -10.58 17.74 13.23
N GLY A 407 -9.85 16.61 13.21
CA GLY A 407 -8.75 16.32 12.30
C GLY A 407 -7.51 17.13 12.65
N CYS A 408 -7.09 17.05 13.92
CA CYS A 408 -6.03 17.88 14.48
C CYS A 408 -4.64 17.64 13.87
N GLY A 409 -4.45 16.56 13.10
CA GLY A 409 -3.19 16.17 12.51
C GLY A 409 -2.10 16.04 13.56
N ASN A 410 -1.01 16.78 13.40
CA ASN A 410 0.11 16.82 14.36
C ASN A 410 -0.12 17.78 15.55
N GLY A 411 -1.35 18.28 15.73
CA GLY A 411 -1.72 19.15 16.84
C GLY A 411 -1.21 20.58 16.71
N LYS A 412 -0.96 21.06 15.48
CA LYS A 412 -0.38 22.39 15.20
C LYS A 412 -1.16 23.58 15.77
N TYR A 413 -2.42 23.41 16.16
CA TYR A 413 -3.23 24.48 16.76
C TYR A 413 -3.44 24.30 18.27
N LEU A 414 -3.02 23.17 18.82
CA LEU A 414 -3.14 22.87 20.24
C LEU A 414 -1.99 23.52 21.03
N GLY A 415 -2.27 23.93 22.26
CA GLY A 415 -1.27 24.52 23.17
C GLY A 415 -0.98 26.00 22.91
N HIS A 416 -1.76 26.67 22.06
CA HIS A 416 -1.53 28.09 21.72
C HIS A 416 -2.29 29.09 22.60
N ASN A 417 -3.37 28.66 23.26
CA ASN A 417 -4.13 29.48 24.20
C ASN A 417 -4.25 28.76 25.54
N GLU A 418 -3.38 29.09 26.50
CA GLU A 418 -3.35 28.48 27.83
C GLU A 418 -4.58 28.78 28.70
N LYS A 419 -5.46 29.69 28.26
CA LYS A 419 -6.67 30.10 28.98
C LYS A 419 -7.86 29.19 28.72
N ILE A 420 -7.76 28.23 27.81
CA ILE A 420 -8.86 27.39 27.36
C ILE A 420 -8.50 25.90 27.46
N PHE A 421 -9.51 25.05 27.60
CA PHE A 421 -9.35 23.61 27.48
C PHE A 421 -9.31 23.24 26.00
N GLN A 422 -8.28 22.53 25.58
CA GLN A 422 -8.05 22.18 24.18
C GLN A 422 -7.96 20.67 24.03
N MET A 423 -8.79 20.10 23.16
CA MET A 423 -8.75 18.70 22.80
C MET A 423 -8.65 18.57 21.28
N GLY A 424 -8.00 17.51 20.81
CA GLY A 424 -7.96 17.18 19.39
C GLY A 424 -8.47 15.77 19.11
N CYS A 425 -8.94 15.54 17.89
CA CYS A 425 -9.10 14.19 17.39
C CYS A 425 -8.65 14.07 15.95
N ASP A 426 -8.10 12.92 15.58
CA ASP A 426 -7.75 12.62 14.19
C ASP A 426 -8.04 11.14 13.90
N THR A 427 -8.34 10.83 12.64
CA THR A 427 -8.53 9.44 12.22
C THR A 427 -7.18 8.69 12.17
N SER A 428 -6.07 9.41 11.89
CA SER A 428 -4.73 8.85 11.82
C SER A 428 -4.14 8.57 13.20
N TYR A 429 -3.93 7.30 13.49
CA TYR A 429 -3.34 6.86 14.76
C TYR A 429 -1.90 7.38 14.93
N GLU A 430 -1.10 7.39 13.86
CA GLU A 430 0.29 7.84 13.94
C GLU A 430 0.40 9.35 14.20
N LEU A 431 -0.53 10.17 13.69
CA LEU A 431 -0.60 11.61 13.99
C LEU A 431 -1.08 11.88 15.42
N VAL A 432 -2.07 11.13 15.91
CA VAL A 432 -2.50 11.16 17.32
C VAL A 432 -1.36 10.79 18.26
N LYS A 433 -0.57 9.76 17.91
CA LYS A 433 0.62 9.37 18.69
C LYS A 433 1.64 10.51 18.79
N ILE A 434 1.88 11.24 17.70
CA ILE A 434 2.75 12.43 17.71
C ILE A 434 2.19 13.52 18.64
N CYS A 435 0.89 13.78 18.61
CA CYS A 435 0.25 14.74 19.52
C CYS A 435 0.40 14.33 20.99
N ASN A 436 0.19 13.05 21.30
CA ASN A 436 0.39 12.50 22.64
C ASN A 436 1.83 12.70 23.13
N THR A 437 2.84 12.47 22.27
CA THR A 437 4.25 12.73 22.63
C THR A 437 4.55 14.22 22.88
N ARG A 438 3.70 15.12 22.39
CA ARG A 438 3.79 16.57 22.64
C ARG A 438 3.01 17.01 23.89
N GLY A 439 2.35 16.08 24.58
CA GLY A 439 1.56 16.35 25.78
C GLY A 439 0.20 16.98 25.49
N PHE A 440 -0.35 16.78 24.29
CA PHE A 440 -1.69 17.26 23.96
C PHE A 440 -2.76 16.23 24.27
N GLU A 441 -3.92 16.70 24.73
CA GLU A 441 -5.11 15.87 24.96
C GLU A 441 -5.77 15.52 23.62
N VAL A 442 -5.50 14.31 23.11
CA VAL A 442 -6.04 13.87 21.83
C VAL A 442 -6.57 12.44 21.86
N LEU A 443 -7.45 12.11 20.91
CA LEU A 443 -7.97 10.76 20.72
C LEU A 443 -8.14 10.40 19.25
N THR A 444 -8.08 9.10 18.94
CA THR A 444 -8.36 8.60 17.60
C THR A 444 -9.86 8.55 17.36
N SER A 445 -10.36 9.31 16.38
CA SER A 445 -11.79 9.35 16.04
C SER A 445 -12.01 9.83 14.61
N ASN A 446 -13.09 9.36 14.00
CA ASN A 446 -13.56 9.81 12.70
C ASN A 446 -14.47 11.04 12.86
N CYS A 447 -14.22 12.10 12.09
CA CYS A 447 -15.03 13.32 12.08
C CYS A 447 -16.51 13.12 11.69
N LEU A 448 -16.89 11.95 11.17
CA LEU A 448 -18.27 11.56 10.89
C LEU A 448 -19.01 11.05 12.12
N GLN A 449 -18.30 10.65 13.17
CA GLN A 449 -18.86 10.16 14.41
C GLN A 449 -17.90 10.47 15.57
N LEU A 450 -18.13 11.61 16.21
CA LEU A 450 -17.30 12.13 17.29
C LEU A 450 -17.76 11.54 18.64
N PRO A 451 -16.87 10.96 19.46
CA PRO A 451 -17.22 10.29 20.71
C PRO A 451 -17.46 11.28 21.87
N PHE A 452 -18.06 12.43 21.57
CA PHE A 452 -18.38 13.46 22.55
C PHE A 452 -19.89 13.59 22.70
N ARG A 453 -20.32 14.02 23.89
CA ARG A 453 -21.73 14.33 24.16
C ARG A 453 -22.16 15.54 23.35
N ASP A 454 -23.46 15.64 23.08
CA ASP A 454 -24.05 16.80 22.44
C ASP A 454 -23.75 18.07 23.26
N SER A 455 -23.57 19.21 22.58
CA SER A 455 -23.39 20.51 23.22
C SER A 455 -22.25 20.60 24.25
N THR A 456 -21.14 19.90 24.00
CA THR A 456 -20.00 19.85 24.92
C THR A 456 -19.03 21.02 24.75
N PHE A 457 -18.77 21.45 23.51
CA PHE A 457 -17.70 22.41 23.21
C PHE A 457 -18.22 23.82 22.97
N ASP A 458 -17.46 24.82 23.44
CA ASP A 458 -17.67 26.23 23.14
C ASP A 458 -17.24 26.56 21.71
N ALA A 459 -16.18 25.90 21.23
CA ALA A 459 -15.66 26.09 19.90
C ALA A 459 -15.18 24.78 19.25
N VAL A 460 -15.28 24.72 17.92
CA VAL A 460 -14.73 23.64 17.09
C VAL A 460 -13.93 24.26 15.97
N ILE A 461 -12.71 23.78 15.74
CA ILE A 461 -11.95 24.06 14.52
C ILE A 461 -11.84 22.79 13.68
N CYS A 462 -11.92 22.93 12.36
CA CYS A 462 -11.73 21.83 11.41
C CYS A 462 -10.97 22.33 10.19
N ILE A 463 -9.66 22.12 10.18
CA ILE A 463 -8.75 22.82 9.27
C ILE A 463 -8.12 21.85 8.29
N ALA A 464 -8.52 21.97 7.03
CA ALA A 464 -8.03 21.16 5.94
C ALA A 464 -8.35 19.65 6.10
N VAL A 465 -9.59 19.31 6.51
CA VAL A 465 -10.02 17.93 6.77
C VAL A 465 -11.17 17.50 5.85
N ILE A 466 -12.29 18.23 5.86
CA ILE A 466 -13.56 17.82 5.22
C ILE A 466 -13.42 17.55 3.72
N HIS A 467 -12.49 18.23 3.03
CA HIS A 467 -12.25 18.01 1.60
C HIS A 467 -11.58 16.66 1.28
N HIS A 468 -11.13 15.91 2.30
CA HIS A 468 -10.68 14.54 2.16
C HIS A 468 -11.83 13.52 2.14
N LEU A 469 -13.04 13.91 2.56
CA LEU A 469 -14.21 13.04 2.49
C LEU A 469 -14.70 12.93 1.05
N ALA A 470 -14.90 11.70 0.58
CA ALA A 470 -15.07 11.39 -0.83
C ALA A 470 -16.44 11.83 -1.38
N SER A 471 -17.50 11.80 -0.56
CA SER A 471 -18.86 12.19 -0.97
C SER A 471 -19.35 13.48 -0.32
N GLU A 472 -20.34 14.12 -0.94
CA GLU A 472 -20.96 15.34 -0.40
C GLU A 472 -21.74 15.05 0.88
N GLU A 473 -22.42 13.92 0.92
CA GLU A 473 -23.20 13.43 2.05
C GLU A 473 -22.31 13.27 3.28
N ARG A 474 -21.10 12.71 3.12
CA ARG A 474 -20.14 12.57 4.21
C ARG A 474 -19.58 13.91 4.65
N ARG A 475 -19.30 14.82 3.72
CA ARG A 475 -18.91 16.20 4.06
C ARG A 475 -19.98 16.88 4.91
N LEU A 476 -21.24 16.78 4.50
CA LEU A 476 -22.37 17.31 5.25
C LEU A 476 -22.55 16.61 6.61
N ALA A 477 -22.37 15.29 6.67
CA ALA A 477 -22.44 14.53 7.93
C ALA A 477 -21.36 15.00 8.93
N SER A 478 -20.14 15.28 8.47
CA SER A 478 -19.08 15.81 9.33
C SER A 478 -19.44 17.19 9.92
N LEU A 479 -20.07 18.05 9.12
CA LEU A 479 -20.56 19.36 9.56
C LEU A 479 -21.70 19.24 10.59
N LYS A 480 -22.62 18.29 10.37
CA LYS A 480 -23.69 17.99 11.33
C LYS A 480 -23.11 17.48 12.65
N GLU A 481 -22.10 16.62 12.59
CA GLU A 481 -21.48 16.06 13.79
C GLU A 481 -20.70 17.12 14.59
N MET A 482 -19.99 18.02 13.90
CA MET A 482 -19.38 19.18 14.54
C MET A 482 -20.42 20.12 15.16
N ALA A 483 -21.54 20.35 14.48
CA ALA A 483 -22.64 21.15 15.02
C ALA A 483 -23.30 20.48 16.24
N ARG A 484 -23.42 19.14 16.27
CA ARG A 484 -23.97 18.37 17.39
C ARG A 484 -23.15 18.58 18.66
N VAL A 485 -21.82 18.51 18.55
CA VAL A 485 -20.93 18.64 19.72
C VAL A 485 -20.72 20.09 20.17
N LEU A 486 -21.05 21.08 19.33
CA LEU A 486 -21.07 22.49 19.70
C LEU A 486 -22.29 22.81 20.57
N ARG A 487 -22.09 23.59 21.63
CA ARG A 487 -23.22 24.14 22.40
C ARG A 487 -23.97 25.18 21.60
N ILE A 488 -25.22 25.46 22.00
CA ILE A 488 -25.98 26.57 21.46
C ILE A 488 -25.20 27.88 21.70
N GLY A 489 -24.96 28.63 20.62
CA GLY A 489 -24.15 29.86 20.64
C GLY A 489 -22.63 29.62 20.56
N GLY A 490 -22.18 28.37 20.51
CA GLY A 490 -20.78 28.01 20.25
C GLY A 490 -20.35 28.34 18.81
N GLN A 491 -19.04 28.42 18.58
CA GLN A 491 -18.47 28.88 17.31
C GLN A 491 -17.68 27.78 16.60
N GLY A 492 -18.00 27.55 15.32
CA GLY A 492 -17.25 26.63 14.44
C GLY A 492 -16.40 27.38 13.42
N LEU A 493 -15.13 27.00 13.27
CA LEU A 493 -14.25 27.49 12.20
C LEU A 493 -13.83 26.33 11.28
N VAL A 494 -14.23 26.41 10.00
CA VAL A 494 -13.90 25.41 8.99
C VAL A 494 -13.06 26.04 7.89
N TYR A 495 -11.90 25.46 7.60
CA TYR A 495 -11.06 25.84 6.45
C TYR A 495 -10.96 24.67 5.47
N VAL A 496 -11.42 24.88 4.24
CA VAL A 496 -11.41 23.87 3.18
C VAL A 496 -10.65 24.35 1.95
N TRP A 497 -10.06 23.43 1.21
CA TRP A 497 -9.45 23.74 -0.07
C TRP A 497 -10.54 23.97 -1.11
N ALA A 498 -10.48 25.11 -1.80
CA ALA A 498 -11.37 25.41 -2.91
C ALA A 498 -10.64 25.15 -4.23
N MET A 499 -11.17 24.23 -5.04
CA MET A 499 -10.63 23.92 -6.39
C MET A 499 -10.71 25.15 -7.31
N GLU A 500 -11.71 26.01 -7.11
CA GLU A 500 -11.99 27.21 -7.92
C GLU A 500 -11.70 28.52 -7.18
N GLN A 501 -10.48 28.72 -6.71
CA GLN A 501 -10.11 30.02 -6.14
C GLN A 501 -9.89 31.06 -7.25
N GLN A 502 -10.89 31.92 -7.45
CA GLN A 502 -10.72 33.19 -8.14
C GLN A 502 -10.81 34.34 -7.14
N ARG A 503 -9.71 35.08 -6.96
CA ARG A 503 -9.72 36.35 -6.22
C ARG A 503 -9.56 37.48 -7.24
N GLY A 504 -10.60 38.30 -7.40
CA GLY A 504 -10.56 39.45 -8.33
C GLY A 504 -10.24 39.06 -9.78
N LYS A 505 -10.93 38.04 -10.32
CA LYS A 505 -10.72 37.51 -11.69
C LYS A 505 -9.31 36.97 -12.01
N LYS A 506 -8.40 36.86 -11.02
CA LYS A 506 -7.12 36.16 -11.16
C LYS A 506 -7.22 34.76 -10.51
N LYS A 507 -6.90 33.73 -11.28
CA LYS A 507 -6.79 32.33 -10.82
C LYS A 507 -5.55 32.14 -9.93
N SER A 508 -5.69 31.35 -8.86
CA SER A 508 -4.58 30.98 -7.96
C SER A 508 -3.40 30.32 -8.70
N ALA A 509 -2.17 30.53 -8.20
CA ALA A 509 -0.92 30.17 -8.87
C ALA A 509 -0.81 28.69 -9.29
N TYR A 510 -1.43 27.78 -8.53
CA TYR A 510 -1.48 26.35 -8.85
C TYR A 510 -2.18 26.06 -10.19
N LEU A 511 -3.24 26.81 -10.54
CA LEU A 511 -3.93 26.67 -11.84
C LEU A 511 -3.10 27.16 -13.04
N LYS A 512 -2.00 27.89 -12.80
CA LYS A 512 -1.09 28.34 -13.87
C LYS A 512 -0.05 27.29 -14.24
N GLN A 513 0.24 26.32 -13.37
CA GLN A 513 1.23 25.26 -13.64
C GLN A 513 0.76 24.24 -14.69
N ASN A 514 -0.55 24.01 -14.83
CA ASN A 514 -1.11 23.02 -15.77
C ASN A 514 -1.24 23.49 -17.23
N LYS A 515 -0.97 24.76 -17.55
CA LYS A 515 -1.04 25.25 -18.94
C LYS A 515 0.23 25.01 -19.78
N ALA A 516 1.36 24.71 -19.15
CA ALA A 516 2.62 24.43 -19.88
C ALA A 516 2.61 23.08 -20.61
N ASN A 517 1.73 22.13 -20.21
CA ASN A 517 1.65 20.78 -20.78
C ASN A 517 0.55 20.59 -21.84
N ARG A 518 -0.08 21.67 -22.34
CA ARG A 518 -1.13 21.59 -23.39
C ARG A 518 -0.78 22.39 -24.65
N LYS A 519 0.47 22.33 -25.09
CA LYS A 519 0.84 22.77 -26.45
C LYS A 519 1.48 21.60 -27.18
N ASP A 520 0.63 20.71 -27.71
CA ASP A 520 0.89 19.97 -28.94
C ASP A 520 -0.42 19.32 -29.43
N GLU A 521 -1.38 20.15 -29.85
CA GLU A 521 -2.37 19.79 -30.88
C GLU A 521 -2.61 21.07 -31.70
N GLY A 522 -2.42 20.97 -33.02
CA GLY A 522 -2.12 22.10 -33.89
C GLY A 522 -3.30 22.93 -34.43
N HIS A 523 -2.87 23.98 -35.13
CA HIS A 523 -3.54 24.88 -36.08
C HIS A 523 -4.36 26.08 -35.58
N GLY A 524 -3.95 27.27 -36.10
CA GLY A 524 -4.75 28.50 -36.17
C GLY A 524 -3.94 29.78 -35.96
N GLU A 525 -3.53 30.43 -37.05
CA GLU A 525 -2.92 31.77 -37.10
C GLU A 525 -3.80 32.86 -36.46
N TYR A 526 -3.18 33.85 -35.79
CA TYR A 526 -3.23 35.31 -36.10
C TYR A 526 -2.82 36.19 -34.88
N VAL A 527 -1.71 36.92 -35.08
CA VAL A 527 -1.40 38.35 -34.80
C VAL A 527 -1.88 39.05 -33.52
N GLY A 528 -0.95 39.68 -32.79
CA GLY A 528 -1.16 41.06 -32.30
C GLY A 528 -0.72 41.46 -30.88
N ALA A 529 0.51 41.96 -30.76
CA ALA A 529 0.95 43.17 -30.04
C ALA A 529 0.86 43.36 -28.49
N ASN A 530 2.06 43.57 -27.92
CA ASN A 530 2.55 44.66 -27.04
C ASN A 530 1.90 45.02 -25.68
N ALA A 531 2.74 45.01 -24.63
CA ALA A 531 3.06 46.11 -23.67
C ALA A 531 3.58 45.51 -22.32
N THR A 532 4.89 45.49 -22.05
CA THR A 532 5.68 46.44 -21.20
C THR A 532 5.23 46.52 -19.72
N SER A 533 6.02 45.93 -18.80
CA SER A 533 6.86 46.58 -17.75
C SER A 533 6.09 46.65 -16.41
N ASP A 534 6.59 46.43 -15.19
CA ASP A 534 7.88 46.65 -14.49
C ASP A 534 8.03 45.59 -13.36
N MET A 535 9.20 44.93 -13.17
CA MET A 535 10.32 45.21 -12.23
C MET A 535 9.96 45.42 -10.74
N ASP A 536 10.42 44.48 -9.90
CA ASP A 536 11.33 44.66 -8.74
C ASP A 536 11.50 43.27 -8.04
N THR A 537 12.63 42.54 -8.14
CA THR A 537 13.88 42.56 -7.31
C THR A 537 13.57 42.43 -5.80
N GLU A 538 14.12 41.53 -4.97
CA GLU A 538 15.41 40.84 -4.82
C GLU A 538 15.18 39.59 -3.91
N SER A 539 15.67 38.40 -4.25
CA SER A 539 16.97 37.78 -3.90
C SER A 539 16.97 36.89 -2.64
N GLY A 540 17.49 35.68 -2.81
CA GLY A 540 17.59 34.64 -1.79
C GLY A 540 17.89 33.27 -2.41
N LYS A 541 19.09 33.10 -2.97
CA LYS A 541 19.61 31.84 -3.50
C LYS A 541 19.97 30.89 -2.36
N SER A 542 19.53 29.63 -2.43
CA SER A 542 20.29 28.49 -1.93
C SER A 542 19.87 27.19 -2.63
N ASP A 543 20.84 26.62 -3.34
CA ASP A 543 21.11 25.20 -3.55
C ASP A 543 20.12 24.31 -4.34
N SER A 544 20.52 24.13 -5.60
CA SER A 544 20.19 23.03 -6.49
C SER A 544 20.67 21.68 -5.93
N PHE A 545 19.75 20.79 -5.56
CA PHE A 545 19.85 19.32 -5.66
C PHE A 545 18.58 18.69 -5.00
N SER A 546 17.43 18.66 -5.69
CA SER A 546 16.28 17.77 -5.37
C SER A 546 15.08 17.91 -6.32
N SER A 547 15.29 18.14 -7.63
CA SER A 547 14.19 18.36 -8.58
C SER A 547 13.44 17.08 -9.02
N GLY A 548 13.83 15.89 -8.56
CA GLY A 548 13.16 14.62 -8.90
C GLY A 548 11.96 14.26 -8.01
N LEU A 549 12.00 14.55 -6.71
CA LEU A 549 11.00 14.05 -5.74
C LEU A 549 9.79 14.98 -5.52
N LYS A 550 9.87 16.25 -5.95
CA LYS A 550 8.73 17.19 -5.82
C LYS A 550 7.65 16.98 -6.88
N LYS A 551 7.94 16.25 -7.95
CA LYS A 551 7.01 16.07 -9.08
C LYS A 551 5.98 14.97 -8.80
N GLU A 552 6.40 13.86 -8.16
CA GLU A 552 5.52 12.71 -7.89
C GLU A 552 4.48 12.97 -6.78
N LEU A 553 4.79 13.83 -5.80
CA LEU A 553 3.85 14.18 -4.72
C LEU A 553 2.73 15.16 -5.15
N ILE A 554 2.93 15.91 -6.24
CA ILE A 554 1.90 16.78 -6.80
C ILE A 554 0.99 15.98 -7.74
N ASP A 555 1.54 15.03 -8.50
CA ASP A 555 0.78 14.22 -9.45
C ASP A 555 -0.23 13.26 -8.77
N ALA A 556 0.04 12.83 -7.53
CA ALA A 556 -0.90 12.03 -6.73
C ALA A 556 -2.17 12.81 -6.32
N SER A 557 -2.13 14.14 -6.30
CA SER A 557 -3.30 14.99 -6.00
C SER A 557 -4.10 15.39 -7.24
N SER A 558 -3.48 15.37 -8.43
CA SER A 558 -4.12 15.79 -9.69
C SER A 558 -4.76 14.65 -10.50
N SER A 559 -4.54 13.39 -10.12
CA SER A 559 -5.14 12.24 -10.79
C SER A 559 -6.64 12.03 -10.47
N PHE A 560 -7.22 12.85 -9.58
CA PHE A 560 -8.61 12.75 -9.15
C PHE A 560 -9.64 13.57 -9.97
N THR A 561 -9.24 14.29 -11.02
CA THR A 561 -10.16 15.27 -11.67
C THR A 561 -10.46 15.01 -13.15
N SER A 562 -10.51 13.75 -13.59
CA SER A 562 -10.98 13.41 -14.94
C SER A 562 -12.30 12.62 -14.92
N SER A 563 -13.42 13.32 -14.75
CA SER A 563 -14.71 12.90 -15.32
C SER A 563 -15.67 14.09 -15.36
N LYS A 564 -16.19 14.39 -16.55
CA LYS A 564 -17.13 15.48 -16.86
C LYS A 564 -18.55 15.16 -16.34
N TRP A 565 -18.94 15.57 -15.14
CA TRP A 565 -20.34 15.74 -14.74
C TRP A 565 -20.30 16.77 -13.60
N VAL A 566 -20.87 17.97 -13.67
CA VAL A 566 -22.31 18.27 -13.61
C VAL A 566 -22.54 19.65 -14.24
N LYS A 567 -23.46 19.70 -15.21
CA LYS A 567 -24.20 20.93 -15.51
C LYS A 567 -25.48 20.88 -14.68
N SER A 568 -25.77 22.02 -14.05
CA SER A 568 -27.11 22.59 -13.88
C SER A 568 -27.81 22.46 -12.52
N HIS A 569 -28.22 23.65 -12.05
CA HIS A 569 -29.32 24.04 -11.18
C HIS A 569 -29.22 23.86 -9.66
N LEU A 570 -29.14 25.02 -8.98
CA LEU A 570 -30.10 25.61 -8.02
C LEU A 570 -29.37 26.82 -7.37
N GLN A 571 -29.68 28.09 -7.65
CA GLN A 571 -30.80 28.89 -7.14
C GLN A 571 -31.38 28.46 -5.80
#